data_AF-A0A368A119-F1
#
_entry.id   AF-A0A368A119-F1
#
_cell.length_a   1.000
_cell.length_b   1.000
_cell.length_c   1.000
_cell.angle_alpha   90.00
_cell.angle_beta   90.00
_cell.angle_gamma   90.00
#
_symmetry.space_group_name_H-M   'P 1'
#
loop_
_entity.id
_entity.type
_entity.pdbx_description
1 polymer ?
#
loop_
_entity_poly.entity_id
_entity_poly.type
_entity_poly.pdbx_seq_one_letter_code
_entity_poly.pdbx_strand_id
1 'polypeptide(L)'
;MHPDDQRKLSASLIVGLPVLFWITAVQKTEQLSSPKLLSLWKLLKVTHTKPILLAAAIGGLAVAILLVWFINSTGKGEFSGAHFWKFLRETQIVPVGRLRQKTTEKAQQVSIASVPMPTRLEALHLLVNGANWYRKIRNIA
;
A
#
# COMPACT_ATOMS: atom_id res chain seq x y z
N MET A 1 4.82 -6.47 -8.61
CA MET A 1 5.85 -6.63 -7.57
C MET A 1 5.34 -7.65 -6.59
N HIS A 2 6.16 -8.62 -6.18
CA HIS A 2 5.74 -9.56 -5.15
C HIS A 2 5.44 -8.76 -3.87
N PRO A 3 4.44 -9.13 -3.05
CA PRO A 3 4.17 -8.48 -1.77
C PRO A 3 5.41 -8.38 -0.86
N ASP A 4 6.36 -9.31 -1.02
CA ASP A 4 7.62 -9.30 -0.28
C ASP A 4 8.61 -8.24 -0.78
N ASP A 5 8.59 -7.89 -2.07
CA ASP A 5 9.44 -6.83 -2.63
C ASP A 5 8.98 -5.46 -2.16
N GLN A 6 7.66 -5.25 -2.08
CA GLN A 6 7.10 -4.03 -1.50
C GLN A 6 7.49 -3.88 -0.03
N ARG A 7 7.39 -4.95 0.76
CA ARG A 7 7.81 -4.95 2.17
C ARG A 7 9.30 -4.65 2.34
N LYS A 8 10.15 -5.24 1.51
CA LYS A 8 11.60 -4.98 1.53
C LYS A 8 11.92 -3.53 1.16
N LEU A 9 11.27 -2.98 0.14
CA LEU A 9 11.44 -1.58 -0.25
C LEU A 9 10.95 -0.61 0.84
N SER A 10 9.77 -0.87 1.43
CA SER A 10 9.26 -0.07 2.54
C SER A 10 10.20 -0.10 3.75
N ALA A 11 10.71 -1.28 4.12
CA ALA A 11 11.66 -1.42 5.23
C ALA A 11 12.96 -0.65 4.97
N SER A 12 13.52 -0.75 3.75
CA SER A 12 14.71 -0.02 3.35
C SER A 12 14.51 1.51 3.39
N LEU A 13 13.32 1.99 3.00
CA LEU A 13 12.97 3.41 3.08
C LEU A 13 12.86 3.91 4.53
N ILE A 14 12.24 3.12 5.42
CA ILE A 14 12.10 3.47 6.84
C ILE A 14 13.45 3.62 7.52
N VAL A 15 14.42 2.77 7.18
CA VAL A 15 15.75 2.79 7.81
C VAL A 15 16.68 3.79 7.11
N GLY A 16 16.66 3.84 5.78
CA GLY A 16 17.60 4.64 5.00
C GLY A 16 17.34 6.15 5.07
N LEU A 17 16.08 6.59 4.99
CA LEU A 17 15.75 8.02 4.96
C LEU A 17 16.14 8.78 6.23
N PRO A 18 15.82 8.29 7.44
CA PRO A 18 16.19 9.00 8.66
C PRO A 18 17.71 9.12 8.82
N VAL A 19 18.46 8.08 8.44
CA VAL A 19 19.93 8.08 8.49
C VAL A 19 20.51 9.10 7.51
N LEU A 20 20.02 9.13 6.27
CA LEU A 20 20.48 10.10 5.27
C LEU A 20 20.14 11.54 5.67
N PHE A 21 18.93 11.77 6.20
CA PHE A 21 18.49 13.09 6.65
C PHE A 21 19.26 13.58 7.87
N TRP A 22 19.65 12.67 8.76
CA TRP A 22 20.52 12.99 9.89
C TRP A 22 21.95 13.33 9.42
N ILE A 23 22.51 12.58 8.47
CA ILE A 23 23.84 12.85 7.90
C ILE A 23 23.88 14.21 7.19
N THR A 24 22.86 14.58 6.41
CA THR A 24 22.80 15.89 5.74
C THR A 24 22.66 17.04 6.73
N ALA A 25 21.91 16.86 7.81
CA ALA A 25 21.82 17.84 8.89
C ALA A 25 23.19 18.03 9.58
N VAL A 26 23.93 16.96 9.86
CA VAL A 26 25.30 17.06 10.43
C VAL A 26 26.23 17.84 9.49
N GLN A 27 26.19 17.57 8.19
CA GLN A 27 27.04 18.26 7.21
C GLN A 27 26.76 19.76 7.09
N LYS A 28 25.49 20.18 7.21
CA LYS A 28 25.13 21.61 7.09
C LYS A 28 25.35 22.40 8.37
N THR A 29 25.25 21.75 9.53
CA THR A 29 25.26 22.46 10.83
C THR A 29 26.64 22.46 11.49
N GLU A 30 27.54 21.54 11.15
CA GLU A 30 28.87 21.45 11.76
C GLU A 30 30.01 21.36 10.74
N GLN A 31 31.06 22.16 10.95
CA GLN A 31 32.32 22.02 10.22
C GLN A 31 33.05 20.78 10.75
N LEU A 32 33.02 19.70 9.97
CA LEU A 32 33.69 18.44 10.28
C LEU A 32 35.21 18.62 10.23
N SER A 33 35.82 18.83 11.40
CA SER A 33 37.29 18.74 11.53
C SER A 33 37.74 17.26 11.51
N SER A 34 38.89 17.00 10.89
CA SER A 34 39.42 15.64 10.67
C SER A 34 39.81 14.99 12.01
N PRO A 35 39.48 13.71 12.33
CA PRO A 35 38.87 12.66 11.50
C PRO A 35 37.32 12.52 11.63
N LYS A 36 36.65 12.42 10.47
CA LYS A 36 35.19 12.48 10.32
C LYS A 36 34.41 11.39 11.07
N LEU A 37 34.93 10.16 11.14
CA LEU A 37 34.26 9.01 11.79
C LEU A 37 34.19 9.14 13.31
N LEU A 38 35.25 9.63 13.92
CA LEU A 38 35.35 9.83 15.38
C LEU A 38 34.48 11.02 15.83
N SER A 39 34.42 12.06 15.01
CA SER A 39 33.53 13.21 15.20
C SER A 39 32.06 12.80 15.08
N LEU A 40 31.72 11.91 14.14
CA LEU A 40 30.36 11.37 13.98
C LEU A 40 29.92 10.55 15.20
N TRP A 41 30.80 9.72 15.75
CA TRP A 41 30.55 8.94 16.97
C TRP A 41 30.36 9.83 18.21
N LYS A 42 31.15 10.90 18.33
CA LYS A 42 30.98 11.90 19.38
C LYS A 42 29.66 12.65 19.24
N LEU A 43 29.27 13.02 18.01
CA LEU A 43 28.01 13.68 17.72
C LEU A 43 26.80 12.80 18.04
N LEU A 44 26.87 11.50 17.74
CA LEU A 44 25.84 10.52 18.09
C LEU A 44 25.57 10.50 19.60
N LYS A 45 26.63 10.54 20.42
CA LYS A 45 26.51 10.59 21.89
C LYS A 45 25.99 11.93 22.41
N VAL A 46 26.23 13.04 21.69
CA VAL A 46 25.86 14.42 22.09
C VAL A 46 24.55 14.89 21.41
N THR A 47 23.94 14.06 20.56
CA THR A 47 22.73 14.38 19.77
C THR A 47 21.52 14.79 20.65
N HIS A 48 21.44 14.30 21.90
CA HIS A 48 20.37 14.69 22.84
C HIS A 48 20.39 16.16 23.23
N THR A 49 21.55 16.81 23.17
CA THR A 49 21.74 18.19 23.67
C THR A 49 21.51 19.26 22.61
N LYS A 50 21.42 18.89 21.33
CA LYS A 50 21.26 19.85 20.22
C LYS A 50 19.86 19.70 19.58
N PRO A 51 18.95 20.66 19.78
CA PRO A 51 17.56 20.54 19.31
C PRO A 51 17.44 20.43 17.79
N ILE A 52 18.37 21.02 17.03
CA ILE A 52 18.40 20.92 15.56
C ILE A 52 18.66 19.49 15.08
N LEU A 53 19.56 18.74 15.71
CA LEU A 53 19.88 17.36 15.32
C LEU A 53 18.75 16.40 15.67
N LEU A 54 18.09 16.65 16.80
CA LEU A 54 16.92 15.89 17.25
C LEU A 54 15.69 16.18 16.37
N ALA A 55 15.46 17.45 16.01
CA ALA A 55 14.42 17.84 15.06
C ALA A 55 14.64 17.24 13.66
N ALA A 56 15.89 17.16 13.19
CA ALA A 56 16.22 16.52 11.92
C ALA A 56 15.95 15.00 11.96
N ALA A 57 16.30 14.32 13.06
CA ALA A 57 16.03 12.88 13.20
C ALA A 57 14.53 12.57 13.23
N ILE A 58 13.75 13.34 13.99
CA ILE A 58 12.29 13.20 14.05
C ILE A 58 11.65 13.56 12.70
N GLY A 59 12.12 14.63 12.05
CA GLY A 59 11.65 15.04 10.73
C GLY A 59 11.91 13.97 9.66
N GLY A 60 13.11 13.38 9.64
CA GLY A 60 13.44 12.29 8.73
C GLY A 60 12.58 11.04 8.94
N LEU A 61 12.27 10.73 10.21
CA LEU A 61 11.38 9.61 10.56
C LEU A 61 9.92 9.88 10.14
N ALA A 62 9.41 11.09 10.35
CA ALA A 62 8.08 11.49 9.92
C ALA A 62 7.92 11.41 8.40
N VAL A 63 8.91 11.89 7.64
CA VAL A 63 8.93 11.81 6.17
C VAL A 63 8.97 10.36 5.69
N ALA A 64 9.76 9.50 6.34
CA ALA A 64 9.83 8.08 5.99
C ALA A 64 8.49 7.37 6.21
N ILE A 65 7.79 7.66 7.31
CA ILE A 65 6.44 7.14 7.59
C ILE A 65 5.45 7.61 6.51
N LEU A 66 5.47 8.89 6.15
CA LEU A 66 4.59 9.44 5.11
C LEU A 66 4.82 8.77 3.75
N LEU A 67 6.08 8.55 3.37
CA LEU A 67 6.45 7.87 2.12
C LEU A 67 5.97 6.42 2.08
N VAL A 68 6.14 5.67 3.18
CA VAL A 68 5.66 4.28 3.27
C VAL A 68 4.14 4.22 3.20
N TRP A 69 3.46 5.14 3.90
CA TRP A 69 2.01 5.26 3.83
C TRP A 69 1.54 5.54 2.40
N PHE A 70 2.21 6.45 1.69
CA PHE A 70 1.90 6.81 0.30
C PHE A 70 2.06 5.62 -0.66
N ILE A 71 3.16 4.87 -0.54
CA ILE A 71 3.43 3.67 -1.35
C ILE A 71 2.36 2.59 -1.10
N ASN A 72 2.03 2.32 0.16
CA ASN A 72 1.02 1.33 0.54
C ASN A 72 -0.40 1.75 0.12
N SER A 73 -0.69 3.04 0.03
CA SER A 73 -1.98 3.54 -0.45
C SER A 73 -2.13 3.33 -1.96
N THR A 74 -1.06 3.50 -2.72
CA THR A 74 -1.09 3.43 -4.19
C THR A 74 -1.02 1.99 -4.72
N GLY A 75 -0.45 1.06 -3.97
CA GLY A 75 -0.22 -0.33 -4.40
C GLY A 75 -1.45 -1.26 -4.40
N LYS A 76 -2.63 -0.79 -4.01
CA LYS A 76 -3.86 -1.60 -3.89
C LYS A 76 -4.52 -1.82 -5.25
N GLY A 77 -3.90 -2.62 -6.10
CA GLY A 77 -4.53 -3.13 -7.32
C GLY A 77 -5.37 -4.38 -7.03
N GLU A 78 -6.59 -4.43 -7.55
CA GLU A 78 -7.50 -5.60 -7.45
C GLU A 78 -7.00 -6.82 -8.25
N PHE A 79 -6.06 -6.59 -9.17
CA PHE A 79 -5.40 -7.65 -9.91
C PHE A 79 -4.16 -8.13 -9.15
N SER A 80 -4.16 -9.39 -8.73
CA SER A 80 -3.06 -10.00 -7.96
C SER A 80 -1.75 -10.14 -8.75
N GLY A 81 -1.78 -9.93 -10.07
CA GLY A 81 -0.60 -10.04 -10.95
C GLY A 81 0.18 -8.72 -11.09
N ALA A 82 1.02 -8.66 -12.12
CA ALA A 82 1.74 -7.43 -12.46
C ALA A 82 0.75 -6.31 -12.85
N HIS A 83 1.03 -5.09 -12.38
CA HIS A 83 0.22 -3.93 -12.72
C HIS A 83 0.37 -3.62 -14.21
N PHE A 84 -0.76 -3.39 -14.89
CA PHE A 84 -0.80 -3.06 -16.32
C PHE A 84 -1.34 -1.65 -16.52
N TRP A 85 -0.72 -0.90 -17.43
CA TRP A 85 -1.08 0.50 -17.73
C TRP A 85 -2.38 0.62 -18.52
N LYS A 86 -2.64 -0.33 -19.42
CA LYS A 86 -3.84 -0.32 -20.27
C LYS A 86 -4.39 -1.72 -20.38
N PHE A 87 -5.67 -1.87 -20.08
CA PHE A 87 -6.40 -3.09 -20.38
C PHE A 87 -6.79 -3.09 -21.86
N LEU A 88 -6.36 -4.11 -22.61
CA LEU A 88 -6.61 -4.18 -24.05
C LEU A 88 -8.04 -4.67 -24.33
N ARG A 89 -8.37 -5.93 -24.00
CA ARG A 89 -9.68 -6.61 -24.21
C ARG A 89 -9.81 -7.83 -23.27
N GLU A 90 -10.97 -8.49 -23.28
CA GLU A 90 -11.30 -9.73 -22.53
C GLU A 90 -11.80 -9.53 -21.08
N THR A 91 -11.73 -10.59 -20.27
CA THR A 91 -12.19 -10.67 -18.89
C THR A 91 -11.48 -9.65 -18.00
N GLN A 92 -12.26 -8.70 -17.50
CA GLN A 92 -11.78 -7.69 -16.55
C GLN A 92 -12.09 -8.12 -15.12
N ILE A 93 -11.05 -8.19 -14.28
CA ILE A 93 -11.23 -8.29 -12.84
C ILE A 93 -11.45 -6.87 -12.30
N VAL A 94 -12.57 -6.67 -11.61
CA VAL A 94 -12.98 -5.37 -11.07
C VAL A 94 -13.28 -5.49 -9.58
N PRO A 95 -13.09 -4.41 -8.80
CA PRO A 95 -13.46 -4.42 -7.39
C PRO A 95 -14.95 -4.68 -7.22
N VAL A 96 -15.32 -5.38 -6.15
CA VAL A 96 -16.71 -5.74 -5.83
C VAL A 96 -17.62 -4.51 -5.85
N GLY A 97 -17.19 -3.38 -5.30
CA GLY A 97 -17.95 -2.13 -5.31
C GLY A 97 -18.21 -1.59 -6.73
N ARG A 98 -17.21 -1.65 -7.61
CA ARG A 98 -17.36 -1.23 -9.01
C ARG A 98 -18.21 -2.21 -9.80
N LEU A 99 -18.11 -3.51 -9.50
CA LEU A 99 -18.97 -4.53 -10.10
C LEU A 99 -20.43 -4.25 -9.74
N ARG A 100 -20.73 -4.03 -8.44
CA ARG A 100 -22.07 -3.67 -7.97
C ARG A 100 -22.62 -2.45 -8.67
N GLN A 101 -21.83 -1.37 -8.78
CA GLN A 101 -22.27 -0.17 -9.50
C GLN A 101 -22.60 -0.44 -10.97
N LYS A 102 -21.84 -1.31 -11.65
CA LYS A 102 -22.10 -1.68 -13.04
C LYS A 102 -23.32 -2.58 -13.22
N THR A 103 -23.63 -3.43 -12.23
CA THR A 103 -24.73 -4.39 -12.32
C THR A 103 -26.02 -3.91 -11.68
N THR A 104 -26.02 -2.75 -11.01
CA THR A 104 -27.22 -2.17 -10.40
C THR A 104 -28.14 -1.58 -11.48
N GLU A 105 -29.39 -2.05 -11.49
CA GLU A 105 -30.45 -1.59 -12.38
C GLU A 105 -31.62 -1.01 -11.55
N LYS A 106 -32.57 -0.33 -12.21
CA LYS A 106 -33.74 0.26 -11.52
C LYS A 106 -34.82 -0.78 -11.16
N ALA A 107 -34.78 -1.95 -11.78
CA ALA A 107 -35.73 -3.02 -11.51
C ALA A 107 -35.38 -3.76 -10.21
N GLN A 108 -36.32 -4.55 -9.70
CA GLN A 108 -36.04 -5.45 -8.59
C GLN A 108 -35.09 -6.56 -9.07
N GLN A 109 -33.92 -6.69 -8.43
CA GLN A 109 -32.87 -7.64 -8.81
C GLN A 109 -32.61 -8.62 -7.67
N VAL A 110 -32.28 -9.86 -8.01
CA VAL A 110 -31.75 -10.84 -7.05
C VAL A 110 -30.27 -10.54 -6.75
N SER A 111 -29.84 -10.75 -5.51
CA SER A 111 -28.43 -10.58 -5.11
C SER A 111 -27.72 -11.91 -4.96
N ILE A 112 -26.47 -11.99 -5.43
CA ILE A 112 -25.61 -13.17 -5.28
C ILE A 112 -24.30 -12.70 -4.67
N ALA A 113 -23.92 -13.26 -3.51
CA ALA A 113 -22.77 -12.82 -2.73
C ALA A 113 -22.73 -11.28 -2.54
N SER A 114 -23.91 -10.69 -2.29
CA SER A 114 -24.12 -9.25 -2.15
C SER A 114 -23.87 -8.41 -3.40
N VAL A 115 -23.78 -9.03 -4.59
CA VAL A 115 -23.70 -8.33 -5.89
C VAL A 115 -25.07 -8.47 -6.59
N PRO A 116 -25.71 -7.37 -7.03
CA PRO A 116 -26.98 -7.45 -7.75
C PRO A 116 -26.75 -8.11 -9.10
N MET A 117 -27.61 -9.07 -9.44
CA MET A 117 -27.60 -9.78 -10.72
C MET A 117 -28.36 -8.96 -11.76
N PRO A 118 -27.79 -8.72 -12.96
CA PRO A 118 -28.52 -8.09 -14.06
C PRO A 118 -29.77 -8.89 -14.42
N THR A 119 -30.91 -8.22 -14.58
CA THR A 119 -32.22 -8.88 -14.82
C THR A 119 -32.22 -9.79 -16.04
N ARG A 120 -31.47 -9.41 -17.09
CA ARG A 120 -31.31 -10.20 -18.32
C ARG A 120 -30.64 -11.56 -18.10
N LEU A 121 -29.85 -11.71 -17.03
CA LEU A 121 -29.09 -12.91 -16.73
C LEU A 121 -29.82 -13.84 -15.75
N GLU A 122 -30.88 -13.37 -15.09
CA GLU A 122 -31.65 -14.20 -14.15
C GLU A 122 -32.28 -15.42 -14.84
N ALA A 123 -32.69 -15.27 -16.10
CA ALA A 123 -33.24 -16.35 -16.91
C ALA A 123 -32.19 -17.35 -17.44
N LEU A 124 -30.90 -17.01 -17.40
CA LEU A 124 -29.85 -17.76 -18.12
C LEU A 124 -29.26 -18.94 -17.34
N HIS A 125 -29.86 -19.29 -16.20
CA HIS A 125 -29.35 -20.24 -15.20
C HIS A 125 -27.97 -19.86 -14.64
N LEU A 126 -27.69 -20.28 -13.40
CA LEU A 126 -26.45 -19.93 -12.72
C LEU A 126 -25.75 -21.18 -12.17
N LEU A 127 -24.48 -21.33 -12.54
CA LEU A 127 -23.63 -22.39 -12.02
C LEU A 127 -22.81 -21.84 -10.84
N VAL A 128 -23.09 -22.34 -9.64
CA VAL A 128 -22.23 -22.09 -8.47
C VAL A 128 -21.28 -23.27 -8.29
N ASN A 129 -19.98 -23.01 -8.36
CA ASN A 129 -18.93 -23.99 -8.07
C ASN A 129 -18.25 -23.67 -6.73
N GLY A 130 -17.99 -24.71 -5.92
CA GLY A 130 -17.33 -24.58 -4.63
C GLY A 130 -17.26 -25.91 -3.87
N ALA A 131 -16.19 -26.11 -3.10
CA ALA A 131 -15.93 -27.37 -2.40
C ALA A 131 -16.88 -27.64 -1.21
N ASN A 132 -17.43 -26.61 -0.58
CA ASN A 132 -18.28 -26.73 0.60
C ASN A 132 -19.73 -26.34 0.30
N TRP A 133 -20.64 -27.29 0.47
CA TRP A 133 -22.08 -27.13 0.22
C TRP A 133 -22.74 -26.08 1.13
N TYR A 134 -22.33 -25.96 2.38
CA TYR A 134 -22.94 -25.01 3.33
C TYR A 134 -22.65 -23.55 2.94
N ARG A 135 -21.42 -23.29 2.48
CA ARG A 135 -21.00 -21.97 2.00
C ARG A 135 -21.64 -21.62 0.64
N LYS A 136 -22.08 -22.63 -0.11
CA LYS A 136 -22.79 -22.47 -1.38
C LYS A 136 -24.19 -21.88 -1.17
N ILE A 137 -24.95 -22.41 -0.22
CA ILE A 137 -26.35 -22.01 0.05
C ILE A 137 -26.41 -20.58 0.60
N ARG A 138 -25.49 -20.23 1.52
CA ARG A 138 -25.47 -18.90 2.16
C ARG A 138 -25.25 -17.73 1.18
N ASN A 139 -24.55 -17.95 0.07
CA ASN A 139 -24.21 -16.87 -0.87
C ASN A 139 -25.23 -16.68 -1.99
N ILE A 140 -26.25 -17.54 -2.07
CA ILE A 140 -27.33 -17.50 -3.07
C ILE A 140 -28.61 -16.89 -2.48
N ALA A 141 -28.81 -17.05 -1.17
CA ALA A 141 -29.89 -16.42 -0.40
C ALA A 141 -29.55 -14.96 -0.05
#